data_AF-A0A227JBB9-F1
#
_entry.id   AF-A0A227JBB9-F1
#
_cell.length_a   1.000
_cell.length_b   1.000
_cell.length_c   1.000
_cell.angle_alpha   90.00
_cell.angle_beta   90.00
_cell.angle_gamma   90.00
#
_symmetry.space_group_name_H-M   'P 1'
#
loop_
_entity.id
_entity.type
_entity.pdbx_description
1 polymer ?
#
loop_
_entity_poly.entity_id
_entity_poly.type
_entity_poly.pdbx_seq_one_letter_code
_entity_poly.pdbx_strand_id
1 'polypeptide(L)'
;MPSQQLQHWFATLTSNSPFFFAILDKKHNYRMVSDRYCDIAGLNHEEIIGLNDCQVLGEQFYKKLAPYYQRAFKGVHVEAEITLDETDLETSLHFSLSPVYEGNEVRFVVFHAVDTSEKQILVRSLEEAENKFAKLTQLLPDGLLLIEDDTIISANPASARLLGLNSPHELLGEELSRLFIDENTKKVFSHRLSTLISDKPFVCLTSARCGFERKVQL
;
A
#
# COMPACT_ATOMS: atom_id res chain seq x y z
N MET A 1 -15.76 11.87 -37.94
CA MET A 1 -15.22 10.52 -37.63
C MET A 1 -13.72 10.67 -37.40
N PRO A 2 -13.14 10.08 -36.34
CA PRO A 2 -11.69 10.02 -36.20
C PRO A 2 -11.08 9.33 -37.43
N SER A 3 -9.85 9.70 -37.81
CA SER A 3 -9.19 9.07 -38.96
C SER A 3 -8.93 7.58 -38.70
N GLN A 4 -8.94 6.75 -39.74
CA GLN A 4 -8.62 5.31 -39.63
C GLN A 4 -7.27 5.08 -38.94
N GLN A 5 -6.30 5.98 -39.15
CA GLN A 5 -5.01 5.93 -38.46
C GLN A 5 -5.12 6.14 -36.95
N LEU A 6 -5.95 7.09 -36.48
CA LEU A 6 -6.13 7.32 -35.04
C LEU A 6 -6.76 6.10 -34.37
N GLN A 7 -7.77 5.49 -35.01
CA GLN A 7 -8.41 4.27 -34.52
C GLN A 7 -7.41 3.11 -34.41
N HIS A 8 -6.61 2.90 -35.45
CA HIS A 8 -5.59 1.87 -35.47
C HIS A 8 -4.52 2.08 -34.37
N TRP A 9 -3.99 3.29 -34.24
CA TRP A 9 -2.99 3.59 -33.21
C TRP A 9 -3.54 3.49 -31.80
N PHE A 10 -4.77 3.97 -31.56
CA PHE A 10 -5.42 3.86 -30.26
C PHE A 10 -5.62 2.39 -29.87
N ALA A 11 -6.17 1.56 -30.76
CA ALA A 11 -6.30 0.14 -30.50
C ALA A 11 -4.94 -0.50 -30.21
N THR A 12 -3.93 -0.20 -31.03
CA THR A 12 -2.58 -0.76 -30.85
C THR A 12 -1.96 -0.38 -29.52
N LEU A 13 -2.03 0.90 -29.13
CA LEU A 13 -1.46 1.41 -27.88
C LEU A 13 -2.18 0.89 -26.63
N THR A 14 -3.46 0.56 -26.76
CA THR A 14 -4.29 0.14 -25.61
C THR A 14 -4.45 -1.38 -25.51
N SER A 15 -4.20 -2.13 -26.59
CA SER A 15 -4.47 -3.58 -26.74
C SER A 15 -3.81 -4.53 -25.73
N ASN A 16 -2.83 -4.07 -24.95
CA ASN A 16 -2.18 -4.89 -23.91
C ASN A 16 -1.98 -4.12 -22.60
N SER A 17 -2.75 -3.05 -22.42
CA SER A 17 -2.63 -2.17 -21.27
C SER A 17 -3.52 -2.66 -20.11
N PRO A 18 -3.05 -2.62 -18.85
CA PRO A 18 -3.90 -2.83 -17.69
C PRO A 18 -4.86 -1.65 -17.43
N PHE A 19 -4.66 -0.53 -18.14
CA PHE A 19 -5.49 0.65 -18.05
C PHE A 19 -6.73 0.54 -18.92
N PHE A 20 -7.86 1.00 -18.39
CA PHE A 20 -9.06 1.32 -19.14
C PHE A 20 -8.83 2.63 -19.87
N PHE A 21 -9.16 2.71 -21.16
CA PHE A 21 -9.12 3.96 -21.91
C PHE A 21 -10.48 4.25 -22.54
N ALA A 22 -10.87 5.51 -22.50
CA ALA A 22 -12.02 6.01 -23.23
C ALA A 22 -11.77 7.43 -23.73
N ILE A 23 -12.32 7.75 -24.90
CA ILE A 23 -12.39 9.12 -25.40
C ILE A 23 -13.86 9.52 -25.41
N LEU A 24 -14.18 10.57 -24.66
CA LEU A 24 -15.53 11.05 -24.43
C LEU A 24 -15.75 12.37 -25.20
N ASP A 25 -16.95 12.56 -25.74
CA ASP A 25 -17.37 13.87 -26.27
C ASP A 25 -18.00 14.77 -25.19
N LYS A 26 -18.36 16.02 -25.54
CA LYS A 26 -18.97 17.00 -24.61
C LYS A 26 -20.26 16.50 -23.92
N LYS A 27 -20.91 15.44 -24.43
CA LYS A 27 -22.10 14.83 -23.81
C LYS A 27 -21.74 13.61 -22.94
N HIS A 28 -20.44 13.36 -22.73
CA HIS A 28 -19.88 12.19 -22.05
C HIS A 28 -20.14 10.88 -22.79
N ASN A 29 -20.39 10.95 -24.10
CA ASN A 29 -20.60 9.74 -24.90
C ASN A 29 -19.26 9.20 -25.40
N TYR A 30 -19.09 7.88 -25.36
CA TYR A 30 -17.91 7.20 -25.87
C TYR A 30 -17.77 7.40 -27.37
N ARG A 31 -16.59 7.86 -27.78
CA ARG A 31 -16.15 7.96 -29.17
C ARG A 31 -15.15 6.90 -29.54
N MET A 32 -14.33 6.50 -28.57
CA MET A 32 -13.37 5.41 -28.66
C MET A 32 -13.23 4.80 -27.26
N VAL A 33 -13.05 3.50 -27.18
CA VAL A 33 -12.76 2.77 -25.94
C VAL A 33 -11.72 1.71 -26.22
N SER A 34 -10.95 1.31 -25.21
CA SER A 34 -10.03 0.18 -25.31
C SER A 34 -10.77 -1.16 -25.17
N ASP A 35 -10.19 -2.25 -25.69
CA ASP A 35 -10.69 -3.62 -25.51
C ASP A 35 -11.00 -3.96 -24.04
N ARG A 36 -10.09 -3.59 -23.14
CA ARG A 36 -10.28 -3.81 -21.69
C ARG A 36 -11.52 -3.11 -21.11
N TYR A 37 -11.91 -1.98 -21.71
CA TYR A 37 -13.11 -1.24 -21.30
C TYR A 37 -14.37 -1.99 -21.76
N CYS A 38 -14.35 -2.54 -22.99
CA CYS A 38 -15.39 -3.42 -23.50
C CYS A 38 -15.57 -4.67 -22.63
N ASP A 39 -14.47 -5.28 -22.19
CA ASP A 39 -14.51 -6.50 -21.36
C ASP A 39 -15.28 -6.26 -20.04
N ILE A 40 -15.04 -5.13 -19.37
CA ILE A 40 -15.76 -4.78 -18.13
C ILE A 40 -17.21 -4.37 -18.42
N ALA A 41 -17.43 -3.63 -19.51
CA ALA A 41 -18.78 -3.25 -19.92
C ALA A 41 -19.64 -4.46 -20.33
N GLY A 42 -19.02 -5.59 -20.70
CA GLY A 42 -19.71 -6.74 -21.29
C GLY A 42 -20.32 -6.44 -22.66
N LEU A 43 -19.83 -5.38 -23.34
CA LEU A 43 -20.35 -4.87 -24.61
C LEU A 43 -19.23 -4.84 -25.65
N ASN A 44 -19.58 -5.09 -26.90
CA ASN A 44 -18.60 -4.93 -27.98
C ASN A 44 -18.36 -3.45 -28.34
N HIS A 45 -17.35 -3.19 -29.17
CA HIS A 45 -17.01 -1.85 -29.60
C HIS A 45 -18.15 -1.13 -30.33
N GLU A 46 -18.97 -1.81 -31.12
CA GLU A 46 -20.05 -1.15 -31.87
C GLU A 46 -21.21 -0.74 -30.97
N GLU A 47 -21.48 -1.53 -29.93
CA GLU A 47 -22.54 -1.32 -28.96
C GLU A 47 -22.22 -0.21 -27.96
N ILE A 48 -20.95 -0.12 -27.52
CA ILE A 48 -20.54 0.82 -26.47
C ILE A 48 -20.38 2.25 -27.02
N ILE A 49 -20.04 2.41 -28.30
CA ILE A 49 -19.84 3.72 -28.91
C ILE A 49 -21.17 4.49 -28.97
N GLY A 50 -21.15 5.71 -28.45
CA GLY A 50 -22.33 6.57 -28.32
C GLY A 50 -23.08 6.44 -27.00
N LEU A 51 -22.82 5.38 -26.21
CA LEU A 51 -23.28 5.27 -24.82
C LEU A 51 -22.40 6.12 -23.89
N ASN A 52 -22.76 6.21 -22.62
CA ASN A 52 -21.99 6.90 -21.57
C ASN A 52 -21.83 6.02 -20.31
N ASP A 53 -21.01 6.45 -19.35
CA ASP A 53 -20.78 5.66 -18.13
C ASP A 53 -22.06 5.38 -17.34
N CYS A 54 -23.05 6.28 -17.36
CA CYS A 54 -24.31 6.06 -16.64
C CYS A 54 -25.09 4.87 -17.22
N GLN A 55 -25.02 4.67 -18.54
CA GLN A 55 -25.70 3.58 -19.24
C GLN A 55 -24.93 2.26 -19.16
N VAL A 56 -23.60 2.33 -19.06
CA VAL A 56 -22.72 1.15 -19.12
C VAL A 56 -22.33 0.66 -17.73
N LEU A 57 -21.91 1.57 -16.85
CA LEU A 57 -21.39 1.28 -15.50
C LEU A 57 -22.35 1.74 -14.39
N GLY A 58 -23.50 2.30 -14.76
CA GLY A 58 -24.56 2.69 -13.84
C GLY A 58 -24.46 4.12 -13.27
N GLU A 59 -25.54 4.55 -12.64
CA GLU A 59 -25.73 5.93 -12.19
C GLU A 59 -24.77 6.33 -11.05
N GLN A 60 -24.45 5.40 -10.14
CA GLN A 60 -23.57 5.69 -9.01
C GLN A 60 -22.14 6.00 -9.46
N PHE A 61 -21.61 5.19 -10.39
CA PHE A 61 -20.31 5.40 -11.00
C PHE A 61 -20.27 6.76 -11.71
N TYR A 62 -21.28 7.05 -12.54
CA TYR A 62 -21.37 8.33 -13.25
C TYR A 62 -21.45 9.53 -12.30
N LYS A 63 -22.22 9.45 -11.20
CA LYS A 63 -22.30 10.51 -10.20
C LYS A 63 -20.95 10.82 -9.55
N LYS A 64 -20.12 9.80 -9.30
CA LYS A 64 -18.76 9.98 -8.76
C LYS A 64 -17.82 10.66 -9.77
N LEU A 65 -17.93 10.35 -11.07
CA LEU A 65 -17.06 10.92 -12.12
C LEU A 65 -17.54 12.24 -12.76
N ALA A 66 -18.84 12.51 -12.76
CA ALA A 66 -19.46 13.71 -13.34
C ALA A 66 -18.77 15.05 -12.97
N PRO A 67 -18.41 15.33 -11.70
CA PRO A 67 -17.73 16.58 -11.36
C PRO A 67 -16.35 16.69 -12.01
N TYR A 68 -15.66 15.57 -12.21
CA TYR A 68 -14.35 15.54 -12.83
C TYR A 68 -14.44 15.69 -14.35
N TYR A 69 -15.44 15.10 -15.00
CA TYR A 69 -15.73 15.38 -16.42
C TYR A 69 -15.98 16.86 -16.66
N GLN A 70 -16.80 17.49 -15.81
CA GLN A 70 -17.07 18.92 -15.94
C GLN A 70 -15.80 19.78 -15.82
N ARG A 71 -14.87 19.41 -14.95
CA ARG A 71 -13.57 20.08 -14.82
C ARG A 71 -12.70 19.86 -16.05
N ALA A 72 -12.65 18.63 -16.56
CA ALA A 72 -11.90 18.29 -17.76
C ALA A 72 -12.39 19.05 -18.99
N PHE A 73 -13.71 19.12 -19.21
CA PHE A 73 -14.28 19.91 -20.32
C PHE A 73 -14.09 21.44 -20.17
N LYS A 74 -13.74 21.93 -18.98
CA LYS A 74 -13.29 23.32 -18.77
C LYS A 74 -11.79 23.53 -19.06
N GLY A 75 -11.08 22.49 -19.51
CA GLY A 75 -9.66 22.55 -19.85
C GLY A 75 -8.71 22.20 -18.70
N VAL A 76 -9.22 21.65 -17.59
CA VAL A 76 -8.38 21.27 -16.45
C VAL A 76 -8.00 19.80 -16.57
N HIS A 77 -6.70 19.50 -16.63
CA HIS A 77 -6.25 18.12 -16.44
C HIS A 77 -6.55 17.69 -15.00
N VAL A 78 -7.17 16.53 -14.84
CA VAL A 78 -7.56 15.99 -13.54
C VAL A 78 -6.90 14.63 -13.39
N GLU A 79 -6.29 14.40 -12.23
CA GLU A 79 -5.88 13.09 -11.76
C GLU A 79 -6.43 12.93 -10.35
N ALA A 80 -7.09 11.80 -10.09
CA ALA A 80 -7.74 11.53 -8.82
C ALA A 80 -7.93 10.03 -8.60
N GLU A 81 -8.17 9.67 -7.35
CA GLU A 81 -8.56 8.33 -6.95
C GLU A 81 -9.98 8.39 -6.36
N ILE A 82 -10.82 7.42 -6.72
CA ILE A 82 -12.14 7.24 -6.13
C ILE A 82 -12.31 5.80 -5.68
N THR A 83 -13.03 5.63 -4.57
CA THR A 83 -13.54 4.33 -4.15
C THR A 83 -14.98 4.22 -4.63
N LEU A 84 -15.32 3.10 -5.25
CA LEU A 84 -16.65 2.71 -5.67
C LEU A 84 -17.19 1.76 -4.61
N ASP A 85 -18.36 2.12 -4.05
CA ASP A 85 -18.98 1.36 -2.98
C ASP A 85 -20.10 0.56 -3.63
N GLU A 86 -19.74 -0.43 -4.44
CA GLU A 86 -20.73 -1.40 -4.88
C GLU A 86 -21.00 -2.39 -3.75
N THR A 87 -22.21 -2.93 -3.73
CA THR A 87 -22.91 -3.42 -2.53
C THR A 87 -22.21 -4.58 -1.81
N ASP A 88 -21.15 -5.16 -2.38
CA ASP A 88 -20.34 -6.25 -1.79
C ASP A 88 -18.81 -6.10 -1.98
N LEU A 89 -18.30 -5.19 -2.82
CA LEU A 89 -16.86 -4.99 -3.04
C LEU A 89 -16.49 -3.50 -3.12
N GLU A 90 -15.64 -3.05 -2.20
CA GLU A 90 -14.94 -1.76 -2.32
C GLU A 90 -13.93 -1.85 -3.47
N THR A 91 -14.22 -1.15 -4.58
CA THR A 91 -13.31 -1.08 -5.73
C THR A 91 -12.65 0.29 -5.76
N SER A 92 -11.33 0.35 -5.68
CA SER A 92 -10.57 1.60 -5.79
C SER A 92 -10.08 1.80 -7.22
N LEU A 93 -10.33 2.99 -7.75
CA LEU A 93 -10.02 3.36 -9.12
C LEU A 93 -9.18 4.64 -9.15
N HIS A 94 -7.94 4.52 -9.62
CA HIS A 94 -7.10 5.67 -9.95
C HIS A 94 -7.32 6.06 -11.40
N PHE A 95 -7.65 7.31 -11.67
CA PHE A 95 -7.97 7.77 -13.02
C PHE A 95 -7.42 9.15 -13.31
N SER A 96 -7.29 9.44 -14.60
CA SER A 96 -6.97 10.76 -15.09
C SER A 96 -7.76 11.12 -16.34
N LEU A 97 -8.12 12.40 -16.41
CA LEU A 97 -8.90 13.03 -17.47
C LEU A 97 -8.06 14.13 -18.11
N SER A 98 -7.77 13.95 -19.38
CA SER A 98 -7.01 14.91 -20.19
C SER A 98 -7.90 15.56 -21.24
N PRO A 99 -8.07 16.91 -21.23
CA PRO A 99 -8.79 17.60 -22.29
C PRO A 99 -8.03 17.52 -23.62
N VAL A 100 -8.77 17.30 -24.70
CA VAL A 100 -8.27 17.34 -26.08
C VAL A 100 -8.91 18.51 -26.80
N TYR A 101 -8.05 19.41 -27.27
CA TYR A 101 -8.45 20.65 -27.91
C TYR A 101 -8.61 20.47 -29.42
N GLU A 102 -9.65 21.09 -29.97
CA GLU A 102 -9.76 21.36 -31.40
C GLU A 102 -9.91 22.87 -31.59
N GLY A 103 -8.83 23.52 -32.01
CA GLY A 103 -8.74 24.98 -31.95
C GLY A 103 -8.66 25.47 -30.50
N ASN A 104 -9.56 26.38 -30.11
CA ASN A 104 -9.58 26.98 -28.77
C ASN A 104 -10.61 26.35 -27.83
N GLU A 105 -11.28 25.26 -28.26
CA GLU A 105 -12.29 24.57 -27.46
C GLU A 105 -11.89 23.13 -27.16
N VAL A 106 -12.22 22.68 -25.95
CA VAL A 106 -12.12 21.25 -25.58
C VAL A 106 -13.23 20.49 -26.30
N ARG A 107 -12.86 19.65 -27.27
CA ARG A 107 -13.81 18.84 -28.04
C ARG A 107 -14.02 17.46 -27.43
N PHE A 108 -12.96 16.87 -26.91
CA PHE A 108 -12.97 15.54 -26.31
C PHE A 108 -12.22 15.54 -24.98
N VAL A 109 -12.46 14.52 -24.17
CA VAL A 109 -11.68 14.21 -22.98
C VAL A 109 -11.20 12.78 -23.09
N VAL A 110 -9.89 12.56 -22.90
CA VAL A 110 -9.31 11.24 -22.75
C VAL A 110 -9.41 10.86 -21.29
N PHE A 111 -10.17 9.81 -21.01
CA PHE A 111 -10.20 9.12 -19.73
C PHE A 111 -9.24 7.95 -19.80
N HIS A 112 -8.42 7.80 -18.77
CA HIS A 112 -7.78 6.53 -18.48
C HIS A 112 -7.85 6.21 -17.00
N ALA A 113 -7.98 4.94 -16.67
CA ALA A 113 -8.09 4.50 -15.29
C ALA A 113 -7.43 3.14 -15.08
N VAL A 114 -7.04 2.87 -13.85
CA VAL A 114 -6.53 1.58 -13.40
C VAL A 114 -7.19 1.21 -12.08
N ASP A 115 -7.57 -0.05 -11.98
CA ASP A 115 -8.04 -0.62 -10.72
C ASP A 115 -6.86 -0.76 -9.75
N THR A 116 -6.97 -0.11 -8.59
CA THR A 116 -5.98 -0.13 -7.51
C THR A 116 -6.47 -0.89 -6.28
N SER A 117 -7.60 -1.62 -6.38
CA SER A 117 -8.23 -2.33 -5.27
C SER A 117 -7.30 -3.34 -4.62
N GLU A 118 -6.68 -4.22 -5.41
CA GLU A 118 -5.74 -5.24 -4.89
C GLU A 118 -4.59 -4.59 -4.11
N LYS A 119 -4.02 -3.51 -4.67
CA LYS A 119 -2.95 -2.77 -4.02
C LYS A 119 -3.41 -2.19 -2.68
N GLN A 120 -4.59 -1.58 -2.63
CA GLN A 120 -5.11 -1.01 -1.39
C GLN A 120 -5.43 -2.07 -0.34
N ILE A 121 -6.03 -3.20 -0.75
CA ILE A 121 -6.32 -4.32 0.15
C ILE A 121 -5.03 -4.86 0.76
N LEU A 122 -3.97 -5.02 -0.03
CA LEU A 122 -2.67 -5.47 0.45
C LEU A 122 -2.03 -4.48 1.43
N VAL A 123 -2.03 -3.19 1.09
CA VAL A 123 -1.50 -2.13 1.97
C VAL A 123 -2.25 -2.11 3.30
N ARG A 124 -3.58 -2.10 3.27
CA ARG A 124 -4.41 -2.10 4.48
C ARG A 124 -4.21 -3.37 5.32
N SER A 125 -4.11 -4.53 4.67
CA SER A 125 -3.86 -5.80 5.38
C SER A 125 -2.49 -5.79 6.06
N LEU A 126 -1.48 -5.21 5.42
CA LEU A 126 -0.14 -5.03 5.99
C LEU A 126 -0.19 -4.08 7.20
N GLU A 127 -0.80 -2.91 7.05
CA GLU A 127 -0.95 -1.94 8.14
C GLU A 127 -1.71 -2.52 9.34
N GLU A 128 -2.77 -3.29 9.09
CA GLU A 128 -3.50 -3.98 10.15
C GLU A 128 -2.65 -5.04 10.84
N ALA A 129 -1.83 -5.80 10.09
CA ALA A 129 -0.92 -6.79 10.65
C ALA A 129 0.18 -6.13 11.49
N GLU A 130 0.79 -5.06 11.01
CA GLU A 130 1.80 -4.27 11.73
C GLU A 130 1.22 -3.69 13.02
N ASN A 131 0.03 -3.10 12.97
CA ASN A 131 -0.64 -2.57 14.14
C ASN A 131 -1.00 -3.66 15.15
N LYS A 132 -1.45 -4.83 14.69
CA LYS A 132 -1.71 -5.99 15.55
C LYS A 132 -0.41 -6.47 16.21
N PHE A 133 0.67 -6.61 15.45
CA PHE A 133 1.98 -7.00 15.97
C PHE A 133 2.54 -5.99 16.99
N ALA A 134 2.48 -4.70 16.69
CA ALA A 134 2.89 -3.63 17.60
C ALA A 134 2.10 -3.66 18.92
N LYS A 135 0.78 -3.83 18.86
CA LYS A 135 -0.06 -3.97 20.06
C LYS A 135 0.26 -5.23 20.85
N LEU A 136 0.42 -6.37 20.18
CA LEU A 136 0.77 -7.63 20.83
C LEU A 136 2.10 -7.51 21.57
N THR A 137 3.15 -7.07 20.89
CA THR A 137 4.48 -6.89 21.50
C THR A 137 4.48 -5.91 22.67
N GLN A 138 3.69 -4.84 22.62
CA GLN A 138 3.53 -3.89 23.73
C GLN A 138 2.86 -4.51 24.96
N LEU A 139 1.88 -5.39 24.75
CA LEU A 139 1.08 -6.01 25.83
C LEU A 139 1.71 -7.29 26.40
N LEU A 140 2.67 -7.90 25.68
CA LEU A 140 3.37 -9.09 26.17
C LEU A 140 4.08 -8.80 27.50
N PRO A 141 3.91 -9.67 28.52
CA PRO A 141 4.63 -9.55 29.79
C PRO A 141 6.11 -9.92 29.64
N ASP A 142 6.44 -10.75 28.65
CA ASP A 142 7.79 -11.22 28.38
C ASP A 142 8.57 -10.19 27.56
N GLY A 143 9.87 -10.09 27.85
CA GLY A 143 10.78 -9.21 27.13
C GLY A 143 11.03 -9.73 25.73
N LEU A 144 10.75 -8.91 24.72
CA LEU A 144 11.03 -9.20 23.32
C LEU A 144 12.08 -8.21 22.82
N LEU A 145 13.16 -8.76 22.27
CA LEU A 145 14.24 -8.04 21.61
C LEU A 145 14.37 -8.60 20.19
N LEU A 146 14.42 -7.72 19.20
CA LEU A 146 14.79 -8.06 17.83
C LEU A 146 16.24 -7.63 17.60
N ILE A 147 17.06 -8.54 17.07
CA ILE A 147 18.50 -8.39 17.04
C ILE A 147 18.99 -8.66 15.62
N GLU A 148 19.83 -7.77 15.11
CA GLU A 148 20.51 -7.90 13.83
C GLU A 148 22.00 -7.61 14.04
N ASP A 149 22.87 -8.53 13.62
CA ASP A 149 24.33 -8.41 13.82
C ASP A 149 24.77 -8.08 15.26
N ASP A 150 24.17 -8.76 16.25
CA ASP A 150 24.37 -8.54 17.69
C ASP A 150 23.87 -7.17 18.23
N THR A 151 23.26 -6.36 17.37
CA THR A 151 22.70 -5.04 17.71
C THR A 151 21.18 -5.13 17.88
N ILE A 152 20.65 -4.54 18.94
CA ILE A 152 19.21 -4.52 19.19
C ILE A 152 18.56 -3.48 18.27
N ILE A 153 17.70 -3.94 17.36
CA ILE A 153 16.96 -3.09 16.42
C ILE A 153 15.52 -2.82 16.85
N SER A 154 14.98 -3.62 17.76
CA SER A 154 13.66 -3.36 18.38
C SER A 154 13.58 -3.97 19.77
N ALA A 155 12.84 -3.33 20.66
CA ALA A 155 12.62 -3.78 22.03
C ALA A 155 11.20 -3.42 22.49
N ASN A 156 10.50 -4.37 23.12
CA ASN A 156 9.19 -4.08 23.70
C ASN A 156 9.30 -3.40 25.10
N PRO A 157 8.22 -2.78 25.63
CA PRO A 157 8.25 -2.16 26.95
C PRO A 157 8.51 -3.14 28.10
N ALA A 158 8.22 -4.43 27.91
CA ALA A 158 8.49 -5.45 28.92
C ALA A 158 9.99 -5.74 29.04
N SER A 159 10.76 -5.75 27.95
CA SER A 159 12.21 -5.97 28.01
C SER A 159 12.92 -4.84 28.75
N ALA A 160 12.54 -3.59 28.52
CA ALA A 160 13.05 -2.45 29.30
C ALA A 160 12.78 -2.62 30.81
N ARG A 161 11.53 -2.96 31.18
CA ARG A 161 11.15 -3.21 32.59
C ARG A 161 11.92 -4.38 33.21
N LEU A 162 12.08 -5.49 32.50
CA LEU A 162 12.79 -6.67 32.98
C LEU A 162 14.29 -6.41 33.14
N LEU A 163 14.86 -5.61 32.25
CA LEU A 163 16.27 -5.18 32.25
C LEU A 163 16.53 -3.94 33.13
N GLY A 164 15.52 -3.42 33.83
CA GLY A 164 15.68 -2.29 34.75
C GLY A 164 15.91 -0.93 34.09
N LEU A 165 15.58 -0.79 32.81
CA LEU A 165 15.70 0.46 32.04
C LEU A 165 14.38 1.22 32.02
N ASN A 166 14.45 2.54 31.83
CA ASN A 166 13.26 3.40 31.84
C ASN A 166 12.49 3.36 30.52
N SER A 167 13.19 3.09 29.42
CA SER A 167 12.62 3.13 28.08
C SER A 167 13.22 2.04 27.18
N PRO A 168 12.42 1.40 26.31
CA PRO A 168 12.94 0.48 25.30
C PRO A 168 13.87 1.19 24.29
N HIS A 169 13.78 2.51 24.15
CA HIS A 169 14.68 3.27 23.28
C HIS A 169 16.13 3.26 23.76
N GLU A 170 16.38 3.05 25.05
CA GLU A 170 17.74 2.93 25.61
C GLU A 170 18.42 1.61 25.19
N LEU A 171 17.63 0.63 24.73
CA LEU A 171 18.14 -0.65 24.23
C LEU A 171 18.49 -0.58 22.74
N LEU A 172 17.93 0.37 21.99
CA LEU A 172 18.11 0.41 20.54
C LEU A 172 19.55 0.83 20.17
N GLY A 173 20.19 0.05 19.30
CA GLY A 173 21.57 0.27 18.87
C GLY A 173 22.62 -0.27 19.85
N GLU A 174 22.22 -0.84 20.98
CA GLU A 174 23.14 -1.46 21.93
C GLU A 174 23.44 -2.92 21.56
N GLU A 175 24.67 -3.35 21.87
CA GLU A 175 25.11 -4.73 21.66
C GLU A 175 24.47 -5.65 22.71
N LEU A 176 23.79 -6.72 22.27
CA LEU A 176 23.12 -7.69 23.14
C LEU A 176 24.10 -8.27 24.18
N SER A 177 25.32 -8.58 23.72
CA SER A 177 26.39 -9.16 24.54
C SER A 177 26.73 -8.31 25.76
N ARG A 178 26.60 -6.98 25.70
CA ARG A 178 26.90 -6.07 26.81
C ARG A 178 25.85 -6.05 27.91
N LEU A 179 24.62 -6.43 27.59
CA LEU A 179 23.52 -6.42 28.56
C LEU A 179 23.57 -7.62 29.51
N PHE A 180 24.24 -8.69 29.12
CA PHE A 180 24.26 -9.95 29.86
C PHE A 180 25.68 -10.41 30.19
N ILE A 181 25.78 -11.17 31.27
CA ILE A 181 27.00 -11.73 31.82
C ILE A 181 26.78 -13.23 32.02
N ASP A 182 27.79 -14.03 31.72
CA ASP A 182 27.76 -15.47 31.95
C ASP A 182 27.73 -15.79 33.46
N GLU A 183 26.81 -16.66 33.89
CA GLU A 183 26.61 -17.03 35.30
C GLU A 183 27.86 -17.69 35.93
N ASN A 184 28.61 -18.47 35.14
CA ASN A 184 29.76 -19.23 35.62
C ASN A 184 31.04 -18.38 35.65
N THR A 185 31.26 -17.57 34.62
CA THR A 185 32.51 -16.80 34.46
C THR A 185 32.41 -15.37 34.98
N LYS A 186 31.20 -14.86 35.22
CA LYS A 186 30.90 -13.47 35.58
C LYS A 186 31.50 -12.44 34.61
N LYS A 187 31.73 -12.83 33.35
CA LYS A 187 32.23 -11.95 32.29
C LYS A 187 31.17 -11.72 31.22
N VAL A 188 31.28 -10.55 30.58
CA VAL A 188 30.53 -10.22 29.37
C VAL A 188 30.90 -11.22 28.28
N PHE A 189 29.92 -11.65 27.49
CA PHE A 189 30.15 -12.60 26.41
C PHE A 189 31.08 -12.00 25.35
N SER A 190 32.21 -12.66 25.08
CA SER A 190 33.18 -12.24 24.06
C SER A 190 32.79 -12.65 22.64
N HIS A 191 31.82 -13.56 22.52
CA HIS A 191 31.27 -14.04 21.26
C HIS A 191 29.82 -13.55 21.12
N ARG A 192 29.34 -13.45 19.88
CA ARG A 192 27.96 -13.02 19.58
C ARG A 192 26.97 -13.92 20.32
N LEU A 193 26.24 -13.36 21.28
CA LEU A 193 25.24 -14.11 22.05
C LEU A 193 24.14 -14.67 21.14
N SER A 194 23.83 -13.94 20.06
CA SER A 194 22.90 -14.37 19.00
C SER A 194 23.22 -15.76 18.44
N THR A 195 24.51 -16.13 18.30
CA THR A 195 24.90 -17.48 17.84
C THR A 195 24.79 -18.57 18.91
N LEU A 196 24.80 -18.22 20.20
CA LEU A 196 24.73 -19.17 21.31
C LEU A 196 23.28 -19.54 21.68
N ILE A 197 22.36 -18.60 21.50
CA ILE A 197 20.93 -18.75 21.87
C ILE A 197 20.15 -19.57 20.83
N SER A 198 20.69 -19.74 19.62
CA SER A 198 19.99 -20.42 18.51
C SER A 198 19.70 -21.92 18.76
N ASP A 199 20.48 -22.60 19.61
CA ASP A 199 20.37 -24.06 19.79
C ASP A 199 19.66 -24.48 21.09
N LYS A 200 19.79 -23.71 22.17
CA LYS A 200 19.19 -24.02 23.49
C LYS A 200 18.95 -22.74 24.28
N PRO A 201 17.90 -22.71 25.13
CA PRO A 201 17.71 -21.61 26.06
C PRO A 201 18.93 -21.46 26.96
N PHE A 202 19.43 -20.24 27.08
CA PHE A 202 20.67 -19.95 27.79
C PHE A 202 20.36 -19.08 29.01
N VAL A 203 20.85 -19.48 30.18
CA VAL A 203 20.60 -18.72 31.41
C VAL A 203 21.80 -17.84 31.72
N CYS A 204 21.55 -16.54 31.88
CA CYS A 204 22.58 -15.52 32.12
C CYS A 204 22.15 -14.54 33.21
N LEU A 205 23.09 -13.72 33.65
CA LEU A 205 22.85 -12.63 34.60
C LEU A 205 22.77 -11.29 33.85
N THR A 206 21.88 -10.39 34.26
CA THR A 206 21.90 -9.00 33.78
C THR A 206 23.17 -8.28 34.23
N SER A 207 23.73 -7.45 33.36
CA SER A 207 24.95 -6.69 33.63
C SER A 207 24.71 -5.49 34.56
N ALA A 208 25.79 -4.85 35.02
CA ALA A 208 25.73 -3.63 35.82
C ALA A 208 25.00 -2.46 35.13
N ARG A 209 24.87 -2.49 33.78
CA ARG A 209 24.09 -1.50 33.04
C ARG A 209 22.58 -1.58 33.31
N CYS A 210 22.09 -2.75 33.73
CA CYS A 210 20.70 -2.98 34.11
C CYS A 210 20.40 -2.55 35.57
N GLY A 211 21.37 -1.98 36.28
CA GLY A 211 21.25 -1.51 37.66
C GLY A 211 21.29 -2.61 38.73
N PHE A 212 20.84 -3.83 38.44
CA PHE A 212 20.85 -4.97 39.36
C PHE A 212 21.13 -6.29 38.62
N GLU A 213 21.82 -7.23 39.29
CA GLU A 213 22.04 -8.59 38.78
C GLU A 213 20.79 -9.45 38.98
N ARG A 214 20.23 -9.95 37.88
CA ARG A 214 19.08 -10.85 37.86
C ARG A 214 19.34 -12.00 36.91
N LYS A 215 18.88 -13.19 37.30
CA LYS A 215 18.92 -14.38 36.46
C LYS A 215 17.82 -14.28 35.41
N VAL A 216 18.20 -14.31 34.14
CA VAL A 216 17.32 -14.24 32.97
C VAL A 216 17.60 -15.43 32.08
N GLN A 217 16.54 -16.02 31.53
CA GLN A 217 16.63 -17.05 30.51
C GLN A 217 16.39 -16.38 29.16
N LEU A 218 17.38 -16.47 28.28
CA LEU A 218 17.34 -16.03 26.88
C LEU A 218 16.95 -17.19 25.96
#